data_AF-A0A536LEX3-F1
#
_entry.id   AF-A0A536LEX3-F1
#
_cell.length_a   1.000
_cell.length_b   1.000
_cell.length_c   1.000
_cell.angle_alpha   90.00
_cell.angle_beta   90.00
_cell.angle_gamma   90.00
#
_symmetry.space_group_name_H-M   'P 1'
#
loop_
_entity.id
_entity.type
_entity.pdbx_description
1 polymer ?
#
loop_
_entity_poly.entity_id
_entity_poly.type
_entity_poly.pdbx_seq_one_letter_code
_entity_poly.pdbx_strand_id
1 'polypeptide(L)'
;MTNHWRDIKHTDLMLINGANPAEAHPVGFQWFLAAKNDPKRGPGAGGGAKIIHADPRFTRTSAMADIYARIRVGTDVAYFGGLINYVLQNNLFHDEYVRNYTNASFLVKTNYSFKDGLFSGYDPKTRKYDISSWGYQIDTAASDAYNSAHPPAGGAVAALAKRDMTLQDPQTVFQLMKQHYSRYTPEMVSRITGIPQDQFTRIAQLVGEMGKPDKVMTIVYAVGLTQHTTGGELIRA
;
A
#
# COMPACT_ATOMS: atom_id res chain seq x y z
N MET A 1 0.69 5.51 14.17
CA MET A 1 1.25 6.47 13.18
C MET A 1 2.74 6.21 13.07
N THR A 2 3.29 6.16 11.86
CA THR A 2 4.74 6.03 11.63
C THR A 2 5.48 7.37 11.70
N ASN A 3 4.76 8.47 11.44
CA ASN A 3 5.26 9.86 11.45
C ASN A 3 4.44 10.70 12.45
N HIS A 4 4.77 11.98 12.62
CA HIS A 4 4.10 12.90 13.55
C HIS A 4 3.40 14.08 12.84
N TRP A 5 2.47 14.77 13.51
CA TRP A 5 1.66 15.86 12.93
C TRP A 5 2.45 16.92 12.15
N ARG A 6 3.55 17.44 12.72
CA ARG A 6 4.36 18.49 12.08
C ARG A 6 5.09 18.04 10.82
N ASP A 7 5.21 16.73 10.60
CA ASP A 7 5.92 16.15 9.47
C ASP A 7 5.08 16.24 8.19
N ILE A 8 3.75 16.30 8.32
CA ILE A 8 2.80 16.40 7.20
C ILE A 8 3.12 17.59 6.29
N LYS A 9 3.66 18.68 6.83
CA LYS A 9 4.06 19.86 6.04
C LYS A 9 5.15 19.58 4.99
N HIS A 10 5.81 18.43 5.08
CA HIS A 10 6.91 18.02 4.20
C HIS A 10 6.47 17.11 3.04
N THR A 11 5.18 16.78 2.93
CA THR A 11 4.67 15.94 1.84
C THR A 11 4.44 16.73 0.55
N ASP A 12 4.50 16.02 -0.58
CA ASP A 12 4.12 16.51 -1.91
C ASP A 12 2.69 16.08 -2.30
N LEU A 13 2.20 14.98 -1.70
CA LEU A 13 0.87 14.45 -1.94
C LEU A 13 0.27 13.87 -0.65
N MET A 14 -0.92 14.33 -0.29
CA MET A 14 -1.73 13.79 0.80
C MET A 14 -2.85 12.95 0.21
N LEU A 15 -2.85 11.65 0.50
CA LEU A 15 -3.98 10.77 0.25
C LEU A 15 -4.78 10.60 1.54
N ILE A 16 -5.92 11.26 1.62
CA ILE A 16 -6.84 11.15 2.76
C ILE A 16 -7.94 10.17 2.38
N ASN A 17 -7.98 9.01 3.03
CA ASN A 17 -9.04 8.02 2.84
C ASN A 17 -9.47 7.44 4.20
N GLY A 18 -10.78 7.31 4.44
CA GLY A 18 -11.33 6.88 5.72
C GLY A 18 -10.98 7.81 6.90
N ALA A 19 -10.75 9.10 6.63
CA ALA A 19 -10.55 10.15 7.63
C ALA A 19 -11.19 11.47 7.19
N ASN A 20 -11.52 12.30 8.18
CA ASN A 20 -12.03 13.65 7.98
C ASN A 20 -11.25 14.65 8.88
N PRO A 21 -9.95 14.87 8.64
CA PRO A 21 -9.05 15.55 9.58
C PRO A 21 -9.38 17.03 9.79
N ALA A 22 -10.07 17.71 8.87
CA ALA A 22 -10.49 19.09 9.07
C ALA A 22 -11.57 19.22 10.16
N GLU A 23 -12.28 18.12 10.46
CA GLU A 23 -13.30 18.08 11.52
C GLU A 23 -12.81 17.30 12.74
N ALA A 24 -12.19 16.14 12.54
CA ALA A 24 -11.78 15.25 13.63
C ALA A 24 -10.41 15.61 14.24
N HIS A 25 -9.54 16.31 13.50
CA HIS A 25 -8.20 16.70 13.94
C HIS A 25 -7.85 18.14 13.51
N PRO A 26 -8.72 19.13 13.80
CA PRO A 26 -8.66 20.46 13.18
C PRO A 26 -7.36 21.20 13.47
N VAL A 27 -6.80 21.05 14.68
CA VAL A 27 -5.49 21.65 15.03
C VAL A 27 -4.36 21.03 14.22
N GLY A 28 -4.40 19.72 13.96
CA GLY A 28 -3.42 19.05 13.10
C GLY A 28 -3.53 19.47 11.63
N PHE A 29 -4.74 19.84 11.18
CA PHE A 29 -5.00 20.21 9.79
C PHE A 29 -4.22 21.45 9.32
N GLN A 30 -3.72 22.29 10.25
CA GLN A 30 -2.81 23.39 9.92
C GLN A 30 -1.56 22.93 9.14
N TRP A 31 -1.05 21.72 9.41
CA TRP A 31 0.14 21.18 8.74
C TRP A 31 -0.14 20.69 7.31
N PHE A 32 -1.39 20.28 7.03
CA PHE A 32 -1.86 19.94 5.69
C PHE A 32 -1.90 21.21 4.82
N LEU A 33 -2.44 22.30 5.38
CA LEU A 33 -2.48 23.60 4.72
C LEU A 33 -1.07 24.18 4.54
N ALA A 34 -0.16 23.97 5.49
CA ALA A 34 1.23 24.36 5.35
C ALA A 34 1.91 23.67 4.15
N ALA A 35 1.72 22.35 3.98
CA ALA A 35 2.21 21.64 2.79
C ALA A 35 1.56 22.14 1.49
N LYS A 36 0.23 22.31 1.50
CA LYS A 36 -0.54 22.79 0.34
C LYS A 36 -0.10 24.18 -0.12
N ASN A 37 0.28 25.05 0.83
CA ASN A 37 0.67 26.43 0.56
C ASN A 37 2.19 26.61 0.36
N ASP A 38 3.02 25.58 0.58
CA ASP A 38 4.46 25.66 0.35
C ASP A 38 4.75 25.44 -1.15
N PRO A 39 5.20 26.46 -1.90
CA PRO A 39 5.44 26.33 -3.34
C PRO A 39 6.58 25.35 -3.68
N LYS A 40 7.43 24.99 -2.71
CA LYS A 40 8.50 24.00 -2.89
C LYS A 40 7.98 22.56 -2.87
N ARG A 41 6.76 22.34 -2.39
CA ARG A 41 6.10 21.03 -2.34
C ARG A 41 5.24 20.80 -3.56
N GLY A 42 4.91 19.54 -3.80
CA GLY A 42 3.91 19.12 -4.77
C GLY A 42 4.47 18.19 -5.86
N PRO A 43 3.57 17.57 -6.63
CA PRO A 43 3.94 16.82 -7.83
C PRO A 43 4.64 17.72 -8.86
N GLY A 44 5.37 17.12 -9.79
CA GLY A 44 6.14 17.84 -10.81
C GLY A 44 7.16 18.81 -10.21
N ALA A 45 7.15 20.05 -10.71
CA ALA A 45 8.08 21.11 -10.29
C ALA A 45 7.67 21.85 -9.00
N GLY A 46 6.60 21.42 -8.32
CA GLY A 46 6.09 22.05 -7.09
C GLY A 46 4.78 22.83 -7.32
N GLY A 47 4.58 23.90 -6.56
CA GLY A 47 3.36 24.71 -6.58
C GLY A 47 2.32 24.33 -5.52
N GLY A 48 2.77 23.66 -4.44
CA GLY A 48 1.93 23.24 -3.33
C GLY A 48 1.58 21.77 -3.36
N ALA A 49 1.66 21.10 -2.21
CA ALA A 49 1.25 19.72 -2.06
C ALA A 49 -0.22 19.54 -2.46
N LYS A 50 -0.55 18.41 -3.09
CA LYS A 50 -1.93 18.11 -3.47
C LYS A 50 -2.64 17.29 -2.39
N ILE A 51 -3.92 17.58 -2.19
CA ILE A 51 -4.79 16.84 -1.28
C ILE A 51 -5.80 16.07 -2.12
N ILE A 52 -5.75 14.75 -2.01
CA ILE A 52 -6.77 13.83 -2.52
C ILE A 52 -7.60 13.39 -1.33
N HIS A 53 -8.91 13.59 -1.38
CA HIS A 53 -9.84 13.12 -0.35
C HIS A 53 -10.83 12.13 -0.96
N ALA A 54 -10.63 10.85 -0.65
CA ALA A 54 -11.57 9.78 -0.96
C ALA A 54 -12.54 9.61 0.20
N ASP A 55 -13.81 9.97 0.00
CA ASP A 55 -14.85 9.86 1.03
C ASP A 55 -16.23 9.70 0.38
N PRO A 56 -17.13 8.85 0.91
CA PRO A 56 -18.51 8.75 0.43
C PRO A 56 -19.28 10.08 0.49
N ARG A 57 -18.83 11.04 1.30
CA ARG A 57 -19.47 12.34 1.50
C ARG A 57 -18.51 13.47 1.15
N PHE A 58 -19.06 14.60 0.72
CA PHE A 58 -18.30 15.83 0.63
C PHE A 58 -18.29 16.50 2.02
N THR A 59 -17.11 16.63 2.63
CA THR A 59 -16.92 17.13 4.00
C THR A 59 -16.13 18.46 4.02
N ARG A 60 -15.84 19.00 5.22
CA ARG A 60 -14.94 20.17 5.33
C ARG A 60 -13.51 19.85 4.89
N THR A 61 -13.07 18.59 4.96
CA THR A 61 -11.81 18.16 4.35
C THR A 61 -11.90 18.20 2.82
N SER A 62 -13.00 17.72 2.24
CA SER A 62 -13.19 17.74 0.78
C SER A 62 -13.18 19.16 0.22
N ALA A 63 -13.73 20.13 0.96
CA ALA A 63 -13.70 21.54 0.60
C ALA A 63 -12.28 22.13 0.46
N MET A 64 -11.27 21.49 1.05
CA MET A 64 -9.86 21.89 0.98
C MET A 64 -9.04 21.01 0.02
N ALA A 65 -9.65 19.93 -0.50
CA ALA A 65 -9.00 18.97 -1.37
C ALA A 65 -8.83 19.52 -2.80
N ASP A 66 -7.75 19.14 -3.47
CA ASP A 66 -7.58 19.36 -4.92
C ASP A 66 -8.40 18.35 -5.73
N ILE A 67 -8.55 17.13 -5.20
CA ILE A 67 -9.38 16.09 -5.79
C ILE A 67 -10.27 15.49 -4.70
N TYR A 68 -11.59 15.63 -4.85
CA TYR A 68 -12.57 14.86 -4.09
C TYR A 68 -13.01 13.64 -4.93
N ALA A 69 -12.70 12.45 -4.43
CA ALA A 69 -13.13 11.19 -5.04
C ALA A 69 -14.28 10.59 -4.22
N ARG A 70 -15.49 10.62 -4.77
CA ARG A 70 -16.63 9.99 -4.10
C ARG A 70 -16.52 8.48 -4.21
N ILE A 71 -16.16 7.83 -3.11
CA ILE A 71 -16.01 6.37 -3.02
C ILE A 71 -17.23 5.72 -2.33
N ARG A 72 -17.70 4.59 -2.84
CA ARG A 72 -18.74 3.78 -2.18
C ARG A 72 -18.19 3.17 -0.88
N VAL A 73 -18.99 3.21 0.19
CA VAL A 73 -18.62 2.66 1.50
C VAL A 73 -18.22 1.17 1.38
N GLY A 74 -17.08 0.80 1.95
CA GLY A 74 -16.59 -0.59 2.02
C GLY A 74 -15.94 -1.09 0.73
N THR A 75 -15.54 -0.19 -0.17
CA THR A 75 -14.93 -0.55 -1.47
C THR A 75 -13.46 -0.17 -1.59
N ASP A 76 -12.87 0.29 -0.49
CA ASP A 76 -11.51 0.80 -0.38
C ASP A 76 -10.45 -0.21 -0.84
N VAL A 77 -10.68 -1.53 -0.65
CA VAL A 77 -9.79 -2.59 -1.16
C VAL A 77 -9.62 -2.49 -2.68
N ALA A 78 -10.70 -2.20 -3.42
CA ALA A 78 -10.61 -2.06 -4.87
C ALA A 78 -9.85 -0.79 -5.26
N TYR A 79 -10.07 0.30 -4.53
CA TYR A 79 -9.35 1.56 -4.75
C TYR A 79 -7.84 1.40 -4.54
N PHE A 80 -7.41 0.90 -3.37
CA PHE A 80 -5.99 0.66 -3.09
C PHE A 80 -5.39 -0.42 -4.00
N GLY A 81 -6.12 -1.51 -4.26
CA GLY A 81 -5.68 -2.56 -5.18
C GLY A 81 -5.44 -2.03 -6.59
N GLY A 82 -6.26 -1.08 -7.04
CA GLY A 82 -6.05 -0.36 -8.30
C GLY A 82 -4.79 0.50 -8.29
N LEU A 83 -4.55 1.25 -7.21
CA LEU A 83 -3.34 2.08 -7.08
C LEU A 83 -2.08 1.21 -7.11
N ILE A 84 -2.08 0.11 -6.37
CA ILE A 84 -0.98 -0.87 -6.36
C ILE A 84 -0.76 -1.43 -7.78
N ASN A 85 -1.83 -1.87 -8.44
CA ASN A 85 -1.76 -2.38 -9.82
C ASN A 85 -1.15 -1.34 -10.76
N TYR A 86 -1.64 -0.10 -10.72
CA TYR A 86 -1.13 0.98 -11.57
C TYR A 86 0.37 1.22 -11.34
N VAL A 87 0.82 1.32 -10.09
CA VAL A 87 2.23 1.52 -9.76
C VAL A 87 3.10 0.37 -10.26
N LEU A 88 2.68 -0.88 -10.03
CA LEU A 88 3.47 -2.06 -10.38
C LEU A 88 3.53 -2.34 -11.89
N GLN A 89 2.44 -2.09 -12.63
CA GLN A 89 2.41 -2.31 -14.08
C GLN A 89 3.20 -1.23 -14.84
N ASN A 90 3.28 -0.02 -14.30
CA ASN A 90 3.99 1.09 -14.92
C ASN A 90 5.42 1.30 -14.38
N ASN A 91 5.91 0.41 -13.50
CA ASN A 91 7.22 0.50 -12.85
C ASN A 91 7.46 1.85 -12.14
N LEU A 92 6.42 2.37 -11.47
CA LEU A 92 6.44 3.68 -10.79
C LEU A 92 6.77 3.55 -9.30
N PHE A 93 7.47 2.50 -8.90
CA PHE A 93 7.93 2.28 -7.52
C PHE A 93 9.41 2.63 -7.39
N HIS A 94 9.85 2.96 -6.18
CA HIS A 94 11.26 3.19 -5.89
C HIS A 94 12.02 1.86 -5.90
N ASP A 95 12.65 1.50 -7.02
CA ASP A 95 13.26 0.18 -7.24
C ASP A 95 14.25 -0.24 -6.14
N GLU A 96 15.23 0.62 -5.81
CA GLU A 96 16.22 0.31 -4.79
C GLU A 96 15.60 0.09 -3.40
N TYR A 97 14.65 0.94 -2.99
CA TYR A 97 13.94 0.80 -1.73
C TYR A 97 13.15 -0.52 -1.69
N VAL A 98 12.41 -0.82 -2.77
CA VAL A 98 11.60 -2.04 -2.87
C VAL A 98 12.49 -3.28 -2.79
N ARG A 99 13.61 -3.34 -3.52
CA ARG A 99 14.51 -4.51 -3.50
C ARG A 99 15.16 -4.75 -2.13
N ASN A 100 15.56 -3.68 -1.46
CA ASN A 100 16.45 -3.76 -0.30
C ASN A 100 15.73 -3.68 1.04
N TYR A 101 14.64 -2.92 1.14
CA TYR A 101 13.99 -2.62 2.42
C TYR A 101 12.59 -3.22 2.55
N THR A 102 12.15 -3.97 1.54
CA THR A 102 10.94 -4.79 1.61
C THR A 102 11.26 -6.26 1.39
N ASN A 103 10.27 -7.13 1.58
CA ASN A 103 10.38 -8.55 1.28
C ASN A 103 10.14 -8.88 -0.21
N ALA A 104 10.10 -7.88 -1.11
CA ALA A 104 9.81 -8.08 -2.54
C ALA A 104 10.62 -9.19 -3.21
N SER A 105 11.90 -9.34 -2.83
CA SER A 105 12.82 -10.35 -3.35
C SER A 105 12.64 -11.75 -2.75
N PHE A 106 11.84 -11.91 -1.69
CA PHE A 106 11.74 -13.18 -0.95
C PHE A 106 10.89 -14.17 -1.75
N LEU A 107 11.31 -15.43 -1.82
CA LEU A 107 10.58 -16.47 -2.52
C LEU A 107 9.53 -17.11 -1.61
N VAL A 108 8.27 -17.09 -2.02
CA VAL A 108 7.14 -17.75 -1.34
C VAL A 108 7.11 -19.24 -1.69
N LYS A 109 6.64 -20.09 -0.76
CA LYS A 109 6.48 -21.53 -1.01
C LYS A 109 5.56 -21.80 -2.22
N THR A 110 5.88 -22.84 -2.99
CA THR A 110 5.21 -23.17 -4.26
C THR A 110 3.76 -23.63 -4.12
N ASN A 111 3.35 -24.06 -2.93
CA ASN A 111 1.97 -24.43 -2.63
C ASN A 111 1.08 -23.24 -2.22
N TYR A 112 1.64 -22.03 -2.12
CA TYR A 112 0.84 -20.80 -2.02
C TYR A 112 0.05 -20.60 -3.31
N SER A 113 -1.24 -20.30 -3.19
CA SER A 113 -2.06 -19.93 -4.34
C SER A 113 -3.22 -19.04 -3.93
N PHE A 114 -3.81 -18.38 -4.92
CA PHE A 114 -5.05 -17.62 -4.78
C PHE A 114 -5.93 -17.90 -6.00
N LYS A 115 -7.16 -18.36 -5.77
CA LYS A 115 -8.12 -18.69 -6.82
C LYS A 115 -9.53 -18.39 -6.35
N ASP A 116 -10.32 -17.74 -7.21
CA ASP A 116 -11.74 -17.47 -7.00
C ASP A 116 -12.08 -16.83 -5.64
N GLY A 117 -11.21 -15.94 -5.14
CA GLY A 117 -11.42 -15.22 -3.88
C GLY A 117 -10.88 -15.92 -2.64
N LEU A 118 -10.30 -17.11 -2.77
CA LEU A 118 -9.76 -17.89 -1.67
C LEU A 118 -8.25 -18.14 -1.85
N PHE A 119 -7.51 -18.01 -0.75
CA PHE A 119 -6.11 -18.45 -0.71
C PHE A 119 -6.00 -19.97 -0.52
N SER A 120 -4.81 -20.52 -0.72
CA SER A 120 -4.49 -21.90 -0.37
C SER A 120 -4.77 -22.17 1.12
N GLY A 121 -5.31 -23.35 1.43
CA GLY A 121 -5.56 -23.81 2.80
C GLY A 121 -6.93 -23.47 3.38
N TYR A 122 -7.88 -22.96 2.59
CA TYR A 122 -9.23 -22.66 3.10
C TYR A 122 -10.03 -23.92 3.43
N ASP A 123 -10.57 -23.99 4.65
CA ASP A 123 -11.56 -24.99 5.06
C ASP A 123 -12.96 -24.34 5.14
N PRO A 124 -13.92 -24.76 4.28
CA PRO A 124 -15.27 -24.19 4.26
C PRO A 124 -16.11 -24.54 5.49
N LYS A 125 -15.79 -25.61 6.23
CA LYS A 125 -16.55 -26.01 7.43
C LYS A 125 -16.22 -25.11 8.61
N THR A 126 -14.94 -24.87 8.84
CA THR A 126 -14.47 -24.03 9.95
C THR A 126 -14.34 -22.56 9.58
N ARG A 127 -14.37 -22.25 8.27
CA ARG A 127 -14.13 -20.92 7.69
C ARG A 127 -12.76 -20.35 8.11
N LYS A 128 -11.75 -21.22 8.18
CA LYS A 128 -10.37 -20.89 8.56
C LYS A 128 -9.39 -21.27 7.45
N TYR A 129 -8.19 -20.72 7.53
CA TYR A 129 -7.07 -21.07 6.65
C TYR A 129 -6.02 -21.87 7.41
N ASP A 130 -5.51 -22.95 6.79
CA ASP A 130 -4.17 -23.45 7.05
C ASP A 130 -3.15 -22.59 6.30
N ILE A 131 -2.35 -21.86 7.06
CA ILE A 131 -1.37 -20.89 6.54
C ILE A 131 0.02 -21.50 6.30
N SER A 132 0.16 -22.82 6.40
CA SER A 132 1.45 -23.53 6.23
C SER A 132 2.15 -23.21 4.89
N SER A 133 1.35 -22.92 3.85
CA SER A 133 1.80 -22.52 2.51
C SER A 133 2.19 -21.04 2.39
N TRP A 134 1.81 -20.17 3.32
CA TRP A 134 2.00 -18.71 3.22
C TRP A 134 3.38 -18.24 3.72
N GLY A 135 4.29 -19.18 3.98
CA GLY A 135 5.66 -18.89 4.37
C GLY A 135 6.61 -18.75 3.19
N TYR A 136 7.84 -18.34 3.48
CA TYR A 136 8.92 -18.32 2.51
C TYR A 136 9.58 -19.68 2.33
N GLN A 137 10.23 -19.85 1.18
CA GLN A 137 11.20 -20.92 0.98
C GLN A 137 12.44 -20.62 1.83
N ILE A 138 12.96 -21.62 2.54
CA ILE A 138 14.15 -21.47 3.38
C ILE A 138 15.40 -21.76 2.56
N ASP A 139 16.41 -20.90 2.71
CA ASP A 139 17.75 -21.12 2.23
C ASP A 139 18.54 -21.85 3.32
N THR A 140 18.61 -23.19 3.21
CA THR A 140 19.29 -24.02 4.21
C THR A 140 20.77 -23.70 4.29
N ALA A 141 21.44 -23.52 3.15
CA ALA A 141 22.87 -23.22 3.11
C ALA A 141 23.19 -21.87 3.75
N ALA A 142 22.41 -20.82 3.43
CA ALA A 142 22.58 -19.51 4.05
C ALA A 142 22.24 -19.53 5.54
N SER A 143 21.20 -20.27 5.94
CA SER A 143 20.80 -20.43 7.34
C SER A 143 21.91 -21.12 8.14
N ASP A 144 22.45 -22.23 7.64
CA ASP A 144 23.52 -22.97 8.29
C ASP A 144 24.80 -22.12 8.43
N ALA A 145 25.17 -21.39 7.38
CA ALA A 145 26.29 -20.46 7.42
C ALA A 145 26.08 -19.33 8.45
N TYR A 146 24.89 -18.74 8.50
CA TYR A 146 24.55 -17.69 9.47
C TYR A 146 24.62 -18.20 10.90
N ASN A 147 24.01 -19.36 11.17
CA ASN A 147 23.98 -19.97 12.51
C ASN A 147 25.37 -20.46 12.95
N SER A 148 26.23 -20.86 12.01
CA SER A 148 27.63 -21.20 12.31
C SER A 148 28.44 -19.97 12.71
N ALA A 149 28.22 -18.84 12.02
CA ALA A 149 28.87 -17.56 12.33
C ALA A 149 28.27 -16.87 13.58
N HIS A 150 27.00 -17.14 13.88
CA HIS A 150 26.25 -16.60 15.01
C HIS A 150 25.59 -17.73 15.81
N PRO A 151 26.37 -18.50 16.59
CA PRO A 151 25.82 -19.61 17.37
C PRO A 151 24.68 -19.12 18.29
N PRO A 152 23.49 -19.74 18.22
CA PRO A 152 22.33 -19.21 18.93
C PRO A 152 22.48 -19.35 20.43
N ALA A 153 22.44 -18.23 21.14
CA ALA A 153 22.42 -18.17 22.61
C ALA A 153 21.04 -18.60 23.15
N GLY A 154 20.71 -19.88 23.02
CA GLY A 154 19.43 -20.46 23.44
C GLY A 154 18.86 -21.55 22.54
N GLY A 155 19.62 -22.03 21.55
CA GLY A 155 19.23 -23.16 20.69
C GLY A 155 18.24 -22.83 19.56
N ALA A 156 17.69 -21.61 19.52
CA ALA A 156 16.82 -21.17 18.42
C ALA A 156 17.66 -20.77 17.19
N VAL A 157 17.58 -21.56 16.13
CA VAL A 157 18.29 -21.29 14.86
C VAL A 157 17.54 -20.29 13.99
N ALA A 158 18.29 -19.43 13.28
CA ALA A 158 17.72 -18.57 12.25
C ALA A 158 17.38 -19.38 10.99
N ALA A 159 16.22 -19.11 10.40
CA ALA A 159 15.80 -19.66 9.11
C ALA A 159 15.71 -18.52 8.11
N LEU A 160 16.74 -18.37 7.28
CA LEU A 160 16.82 -17.31 6.28
C LEU A 160 15.98 -17.68 5.06
N ALA A 161 15.24 -16.70 4.52
CA ALA A 161 14.45 -16.89 3.32
C ALA A 161 15.34 -16.87 2.06
N LYS A 162 15.01 -17.70 1.06
CA LYS A 162 15.58 -17.56 -0.28
C LYS A 162 15.16 -16.22 -0.88
N ARG A 163 16.09 -15.59 -1.59
CA ARG A 163 15.87 -14.29 -2.25
C ARG A 163 16.33 -14.32 -3.69
N ASP A 164 15.56 -13.68 -4.56
CA ASP A 164 15.97 -13.30 -5.91
C ASP A 164 15.98 -11.77 -6.01
N MET A 165 17.18 -11.20 -5.99
CA MET A 165 17.37 -9.74 -6.08
C MET A 165 17.09 -9.18 -7.47
N THR A 166 16.94 -10.02 -8.50
CA THR A 166 16.52 -9.59 -9.85
C THR A 166 15.02 -9.33 -9.94
N LEU A 167 14.24 -9.85 -8.97
CA LEU A 167 12.77 -9.82 -8.92
C LEU A 167 12.10 -10.54 -10.10
N GLN A 168 12.77 -11.48 -10.77
CA GLN A 168 12.25 -12.17 -11.95
C GLN A 168 11.66 -13.54 -11.63
N ASP A 169 12.09 -14.18 -10.54
CA ASP A 169 11.54 -15.46 -10.13
C ASP A 169 10.02 -15.32 -9.87
N PRO A 170 9.17 -16.17 -10.49
CA PRO A 170 7.72 -16.07 -10.37
C PRO A 170 7.21 -16.24 -8.94
N GLN A 171 8.00 -16.86 -8.05
CA GLN A 171 7.69 -17.03 -6.64
C GLN A 171 8.14 -15.87 -5.76
N THR A 172 8.82 -14.86 -6.30
CA THR A 172 9.10 -13.65 -5.52
C THR A 172 7.79 -13.00 -5.05
N VAL A 173 7.78 -12.44 -3.84
CA VAL A 173 6.66 -11.62 -3.35
C VAL A 173 6.28 -10.57 -4.38
N PHE A 174 7.26 -9.96 -5.05
CA PHE A 174 7.04 -8.96 -6.10
C PHE A 174 6.18 -9.49 -7.27
N GLN A 175 6.54 -10.63 -7.86
CA GLN A 175 5.79 -11.20 -8.98
C GLN A 175 4.40 -11.68 -8.55
N LEU A 176 4.29 -12.27 -7.36
CA LEU A 176 3.00 -12.68 -6.80
C LEU A 176 2.08 -11.49 -6.52
N MET A 177 2.62 -10.36 -6.03
CA MET A 177 1.85 -9.12 -5.87
C MET A 177 1.40 -8.56 -7.23
N LYS A 178 2.28 -8.52 -8.25
CA LYS A 178 1.91 -8.12 -9.61
C LYS A 178 0.76 -8.96 -10.15
N GLN A 179 0.83 -10.29 -9.99
CA GLN A 179 -0.23 -11.19 -10.40
C GLN A 179 -1.52 -10.95 -9.60
N HIS A 180 -1.44 -10.87 -8.27
CA HIS A 180 -2.60 -10.72 -7.40
C HIS A 180 -3.42 -9.46 -7.71
N TYR A 181 -2.73 -8.33 -7.91
CA TYR A 181 -3.35 -7.03 -8.12
C TYR A 181 -3.71 -6.73 -9.59
N SER A 182 -3.23 -7.52 -10.55
CA SER A 182 -3.53 -7.36 -11.99
C SER A 182 -5.03 -7.23 -12.33
N ARG A 183 -5.89 -7.82 -11.50
CA ARG A 183 -7.35 -7.83 -11.66
C ARG A 183 -8.02 -6.49 -11.34
N TYR A 184 -7.33 -5.58 -10.65
CA TYR A 184 -7.85 -4.26 -10.28
C TYR A 184 -7.51 -3.23 -11.36
N THR A 185 -8.09 -3.39 -12.55
CA THR A 185 -7.97 -2.42 -13.65
C THR A 185 -8.77 -1.14 -13.34
N PRO A 186 -8.51 0.00 -13.99
CA PRO A 186 -9.33 1.21 -13.83
C PRO A 186 -10.83 0.97 -13.99
N GLU A 187 -11.23 0.12 -14.94
CA GLU A 187 -12.62 -0.28 -15.17
C GLU A 187 -13.18 -1.05 -13.98
N MET A 188 -12.42 -2.00 -13.44
CA MET A 188 -12.80 -2.77 -12.25
C MET A 188 -12.97 -1.86 -11.03
N VAL A 189 -12.00 -0.96 -10.82
CA VAL A 189 -12.03 0.02 -9.73
C VAL A 189 -13.26 0.89 -9.86
N SER A 190 -13.52 1.46 -11.03
CA SER A 190 -14.67 2.33 -11.25
C SER A 190 -15.99 1.60 -11.01
N ARG A 191 -16.12 0.37 -11.53
CA ARG A 191 -17.30 -0.46 -11.31
C ARG A 191 -17.58 -0.74 -9.83
N ILE A 192 -16.55 -1.03 -9.04
CA ILE A 192 -16.72 -1.39 -7.63
C ILE A 192 -16.90 -0.13 -6.77
N THR A 193 -16.07 0.88 -6.97
CA THR A 193 -15.97 2.05 -6.09
C THR A 193 -16.95 3.16 -6.44
N GLY A 194 -17.39 3.24 -7.69
CA GLY A 194 -18.14 4.38 -8.23
C GLY A 194 -17.28 5.59 -8.60
N ILE A 195 -15.96 5.56 -8.38
CA ILE A 195 -15.05 6.63 -8.83
C ILE A 195 -14.95 6.57 -10.36
N PRO A 196 -15.16 7.69 -11.09
CA PRO A 196 -14.96 7.73 -12.55
C PRO A 196 -13.55 7.27 -12.96
N GLN A 197 -13.42 6.53 -14.06
CA GLN A 197 -12.13 5.95 -14.47
C GLN A 197 -11.06 7.00 -14.73
N ASP A 198 -11.41 8.10 -15.38
CA ASP A 198 -10.53 9.25 -15.64
C ASP A 198 -10.05 9.89 -14.34
N GLN A 199 -10.95 10.06 -13.37
CA GLN A 199 -10.60 10.56 -12.03
C GLN A 199 -9.66 9.60 -11.30
N PHE A 200 -9.95 8.29 -11.32
CA PHE A 200 -9.07 7.29 -10.72
C PHE A 200 -7.69 7.27 -11.39
N THR A 201 -7.62 7.27 -12.71
CA THR A 201 -6.34 7.30 -13.45
C THR A 201 -5.55 8.57 -13.11
N ARG A 202 -6.20 9.72 -12.96
CA ARG A 202 -5.53 10.97 -12.53
C ARG A 202 -4.93 10.83 -11.13
N ILE A 203 -5.65 10.20 -10.20
CA ILE A 203 -5.15 9.94 -8.85
C ILE A 203 -3.97 8.95 -8.90
N ALA A 204 -4.09 7.86 -9.66
CA ALA A 204 -3.04 6.85 -9.79
C ALA A 204 -1.75 7.42 -10.39
N GLN A 205 -1.84 8.36 -11.35
CA GLN A 205 -0.70 9.11 -11.88
C GLN A 205 0.00 9.93 -10.79
N LEU A 206 -0.75 10.65 -9.96
CA LEU A 206 -0.19 11.43 -8.85
C LEU A 206 0.49 10.52 -7.83
N VAL A 207 -0.14 9.39 -7.47
CA VAL A 207 0.43 8.41 -6.54
C VAL A 207 1.71 7.79 -7.12
N GLY A 208 1.71 7.40 -8.39
CA GLY A 208 2.88 6.82 -9.04
C GLY A 208 4.07 7.78 -9.14
N GLU A 209 3.83 9.09 -9.28
CA GLU A 209 4.91 10.07 -9.22
C GLU A 209 5.67 10.07 -7.89
N MET A 210 4.99 9.70 -6.79
CA MET A 210 5.59 9.66 -5.45
C MET A 210 6.52 8.46 -5.24
N GLY A 211 6.68 7.59 -6.25
CA GLY A 211 7.73 6.58 -6.26
C GLY A 211 9.12 7.14 -6.58
N LYS A 212 9.23 8.41 -6.99
CA LYS A 212 10.53 9.06 -7.17
C LYS A 212 11.19 9.33 -5.80
N PRO A 213 12.53 9.18 -5.67
CA PRO A 213 13.22 9.38 -4.39
C PRO A 213 13.11 10.77 -3.78
N ASP A 214 12.85 11.79 -4.61
CA ASP A 214 12.74 13.21 -4.21
C ASP A 214 11.28 13.64 -3.94
N LYS A 215 10.33 12.70 -3.98
CA LYS A 215 8.91 12.94 -3.75
C LYS A 215 8.40 12.14 -2.55
N VAL A 216 7.45 12.72 -1.81
CA VAL A 216 6.92 12.10 -0.60
C VAL A 216 5.39 12.16 -0.56
N MET A 217 4.76 10.99 -0.49
CA MET A 217 3.34 10.86 -0.18
C MET A 217 3.11 10.55 1.30
N THR A 218 2.07 11.13 1.89
CA THR A 218 1.54 10.68 3.17
C THR A 218 0.09 10.21 3.03
N ILE A 219 -0.24 9.08 3.66
CA ILE A 219 -1.60 8.55 3.71
C ILE A 219 -2.18 8.89 5.09
N VAL A 220 -3.36 9.50 5.10
CA VAL A 220 -4.05 9.90 6.32
C VAL A 220 -5.37 9.16 6.40
N TYR A 221 -5.49 8.31 7.42
CA TYR A 221 -6.67 7.50 7.70
C TYR A 221 -7.02 7.54 9.19
N ALA A 222 -8.24 7.11 9.51
CA ALA A 222 -8.72 6.91 10.87
C ALA A 222 -9.77 5.78 10.87
N VAL A 223 -10.90 6.00 11.55
CA VAL A 223 -11.93 4.97 11.74
C VAL A 223 -12.62 4.52 10.44
N GLY A 224 -12.60 5.34 9.40
CA GLY A 224 -13.26 5.04 8.13
C GLY A 224 -12.65 3.86 7.37
N LEU A 225 -11.40 3.48 7.67
CA LEU A 225 -10.79 2.25 7.13
C LEU A 225 -10.76 1.09 8.13
N THR A 226 -10.97 1.33 9.43
CA THR A 226 -10.73 0.29 10.45
C THR A 226 -12.00 -0.40 10.93
N GLN A 227 -13.18 0.23 10.81
CA GLN A 227 -14.45 -0.32 11.30
C GLN A 227 -15.17 -1.17 10.24
N HIS A 228 -14.42 -2.11 9.64
CA HIS A 228 -14.92 -3.06 8.64
C HIS A 228 -14.49 -4.48 9.01
N THR A 229 -15.19 -5.49 8.50
CA THR A 229 -14.76 -6.91 8.63
C THR A 229 -13.38 -7.16 8.01
N THR A 230 -12.96 -6.30 7.08
CA THR A 230 -11.65 -6.33 6.41
C THR A 230 -10.74 -5.18 6.83
N GLY A 231 -11.00 -4.53 7.99
CA GLY A 231 -10.25 -3.34 8.41
C GLY A 231 -8.74 -3.56 8.51
N GLY A 232 -8.31 -4.74 8.96
CA GLY A 232 -6.89 -5.11 8.96
C GLY A 232 -6.27 -5.14 7.56
N GLU A 233 -6.99 -5.67 6.57
CA GLU A 233 -6.54 -5.71 5.18
C GLU A 233 -6.54 -4.33 4.51
N LEU A 234 -7.45 -3.44 4.92
CA LEU A 234 -7.48 -2.07 4.42
C LEU A 234 -6.28 -1.23 4.86
N ILE A 235 -5.75 -1.48 6.06
CA ILE A 235 -4.53 -0.82 6.54
C ILE A 235 -3.26 -1.49 5.99
N ARG A 236 -3.37 -2.75 5.57
CA ARG A 236 -2.27 -3.50 4.93
C ARG A 236 -1.97 -3.03 3.51
N ALA A 237 -3.01 -2.62 2.76
CA ALA A 237 -2.93 -2.15 1.38
C ALA A 237 -2.42 -0.70 1.30
#